data_AF-A0A7V9PPU9-F1
#
_entry.id   AF-A0A7V9PPU9-F1
#
_cell.length_a   1.000
_cell.length_b   1.000
_cell.length_c   1.000
_cell.angle_alpha   90.00
_cell.angle_beta   90.00
_cell.angle_gamma   90.00
#
_symmetry.space_group_name_H-M   'P 1'
#
loop_
_entity.id
_entity.type
_entity.pdbx_description
1 polymer ?
#
loop_
_entity_poly.entity_id
_entity_poly.type
_entity_poly.pdbx_seq_one_letter_code
_entity_poly.pdbx_strand_id
1 'polypeptide(L)'
;MSTQGPSEEELRATYEAQLKQLRVDDVLVQTVVSLLNLGGRRAGLAPGAEDERDLEQVHQAVEGVRALLPLVEPLLGAEAGQLREALAQLQLAYAQGVGASQAPAEPPAPAAPPGDQ
;
A
#
# COMPACT_ATOMS: atom_id res chain seq x y z
N MET A 1 -21.45 -19.68 -35.89
CA MET A 1 -21.17 -18.23 -35.87
C MET A 1 -19.75 -18.06 -35.39
N SER A 2 -18.82 -17.71 -36.28
CA SER A 2 -17.43 -17.46 -35.88
C SER A 2 -17.34 -16.03 -35.34
N THR A 3 -17.02 -15.87 -34.06
CA THR A 3 -16.71 -14.57 -33.47
C THR A 3 -15.29 -14.18 -33.85
N GLN A 4 -15.12 -13.43 -34.94
CA GLN A 4 -13.89 -12.68 -35.15
C GLN A 4 -13.80 -11.61 -34.07
N GLY A 5 -12.73 -11.64 -33.26
CA GLY A 5 -12.45 -10.60 -32.27
C GLY A 5 -12.25 -9.23 -32.93
N PRO A 6 -12.28 -8.14 -32.13
CA PRO A 6 -12.08 -6.79 -32.64
C PRO A 6 -10.73 -6.67 -33.36
N SER A 7 -10.73 -5.92 -34.46
CA SER A 7 -9.52 -5.60 -35.21
C SER A 7 -8.56 -4.71 -34.40
N GLU A 8 -7.29 -4.67 -34.80
CA GLU A 8 -6.29 -3.82 -34.14
C GLU A 8 -6.66 -2.33 -34.20
N GLU A 9 -7.26 -1.88 -35.30
CA GLU A 9 -7.71 -0.50 -35.48
C GLU A 9 -8.87 -0.17 -34.54
N GLU A 10 -9.84 -1.07 -34.40
CA GLU A 10 -10.95 -0.93 -33.45
C GLU A 10 -10.46 -0.91 -32.00
N LEU A 11 -9.47 -1.74 -31.66
CA LEU A 11 -8.85 -1.74 -30.32
C LEU A 11 -8.16 -0.40 -30.02
N ARG A 12 -7.39 0.15 -30.98
CA ARG A 12 -6.74 1.46 -30.83
C ARG A 12 -7.76 2.59 -30.68
N ALA A 13 -8.78 2.63 -31.53
CA ALA A 13 -9.84 3.64 -31.46
C ALA A 13 -10.60 3.60 -30.12
N THR A 14 -10.88 2.39 -29.62
CA THR A 14 -11.54 2.20 -28.31
C THR A 14 -10.65 2.65 -27.16
N TYR A 15 -9.34 2.39 -27.23
CA TYR A 15 -8.37 2.84 -26.23
C TYR A 15 -8.23 4.38 -26.21
N GLU A 16 -8.10 5.01 -27.38
CA GLU A 16 -8.05 6.48 -27.48
C GLU A 16 -9.32 7.15 -26.96
N ALA A 17 -10.49 6.56 -27.24
CA ALA A 17 -11.77 7.07 -26.74
C ALA A 17 -11.84 7.01 -25.20
N GLN A 18 -11.29 5.96 -24.57
CA GLN A 18 -11.20 5.85 -23.11
C GLN A 18 -10.23 6.89 -22.52
N LEU A 19 -9.06 7.07 -23.13
CA LEU A 19 -8.08 8.07 -22.67
C LEU A 19 -8.65 9.49 -22.66
N LYS A 20 -9.49 9.85 -23.64
CA LYS A 20 -10.15 11.16 -23.70
C LYS A 20 -11.14 11.40 -22.57
N GLN A 21 -11.66 10.35 -21.95
CA GLN A 21 -12.61 10.45 -20.83
C GLN A 21 -11.91 10.51 -19.48
N LEU A 22 -10.63 10.13 -19.41
CA LEU A 22 -9.89 10.03 -18.16
C LEU A 22 -9.46 11.41 -17.66
N ARG A 23 -9.77 11.74 -16.41
CA ARG A 23 -9.26 12.94 -15.76
C ARG A 23 -8.05 12.58 -14.90
N VAL A 24 -7.05 13.46 -14.89
CA VAL A 24 -5.87 13.31 -14.02
C VAL A 24 -6.29 13.27 -12.55
N ASP A 25 -7.26 14.09 -12.16
CA ASP A 25 -7.86 14.12 -10.82
C ASP A 25 -8.33 12.73 -10.37
N ASP A 26 -9.07 12.03 -11.23
CA ASP A 26 -9.60 10.69 -10.96
C ASP A 26 -8.47 9.67 -10.78
N VAL A 27 -7.42 9.78 -11.60
CA VAL A 27 -6.23 8.90 -11.51
C VAL A 27 -5.48 9.14 -10.21
N LEU A 28 -5.34 10.40 -9.76
CA LEU A 28 -4.68 10.73 -8.51
C LEU A 28 -5.45 10.16 -7.31
N VAL A 29 -6.77 10.36 -7.27
CA VAL A 29 -7.64 9.80 -6.22
C VAL A 29 -7.54 8.28 -6.21
N GLN A 30 -7.69 7.63 -7.37
CA GLN A 30 -7.62 6.18 -7.49
C GLN A 30 -6.25 5.64 -7.06
N THR A 31 -5.17 6.35 -7.38
CA THR A 31 -3.81 5.98 -6.97
C THR A 31 -3.67 6.01 -5.46
N VAL A 32 -4.12 7.08 -4.79
CA VAL A 32 -4.08 7.18 -3.32
C VAL A 32 -4.88 6.05 -2.66
N VAL A 33 -6.10 5.80 -3.14
CA VAL A 33 -6.93 4.68 -2.64
C VAL A 33 -6.23 3.33 -2.85
N SER A 34 -5.61 3.12 -4.00
CA SER A 34 -4.88 1.88 -4.29
C SER A 34 -3.68 1.69 -3.37
N LEU A 35 -2.91 2.74 -3.12
CA LEU A 35 -1.77 2.69 -2.20
C LEU A 35 -2.21 2.45 -0.76
N LEU A 36 -3.31 3.05 -0.30
CA LEU A 36 -3.85 2.81 1.03
C LEU A 36 -4.31 1.35 1.20
N ASN A 37 -5.04 0.82 0.23
CA ASN A 37 -5.52 -0.57 0.26
C ASN A 37 -4.36 -1.57 0.21
N LEU A 38 -3.39 -1.36 -0.68
CA LEU A 38 -2.22 -2.23 -0.81
C LEU A 38 -1.32 -2.12 0.42
N GLY A 39 -1.09 -0.90 0.92
CA GLY A 39 -0.35 -0.65 2.15
C GLY A 39 -0.98 -1.34 3.36
N GLY A 40 -2.31 -1.31 3.48
CA GLY A 40 -3.03 -2.01 4.55
C GLY A 40 -2.86 -3.53 4.49
N ARG A 41 -2.91 -4.09 3.26
CA ARG A 41 -2.60 -5.51 3.03
C ARG A 41 -1.16 -5.85 3.43
N ARG A 42 -0.17 -5.04 3.02
CA ARG A 42 1.25 -5.23 3.38
C ARG A 42 1.57 -4.94 4.85
N ALA A 43 0.68 -4.25 5.55
CA ALA A 43 0.76 -4.09 7.01
C ALA A 43 0.15 -5.31 7.75
N GLY A 44 -0.48 -6.24 7.05
CA GLY A 44 -1.24 -7.35 7.64
C GLY A 44 -2.49 -6.88 8.38
N LEU A 45 -3.08 -5.75 7.97
CA LEU A 45 -4.31 -5.21 8.56
C LEU A 45 -5.58 -5.74 7.87
N ALA A 46 -5.45 -6.26 6.65
CA ALA A 46 -6.54 -6.88 5.92
C ALA A 46 -6.75 -8.33 6.40
N PRO A 47 -8.00 -8.79 6.56
CA PRO A 47 -8.29 -10.17 6.93
C PRO A 47 -7.62 -11.17 5.97
N GLY A 48 -6.83 -12.11 6.48
CA GLY A 48 -6.13 -13.12 5.69
C GLY A 48 -4.83 -12.63 5.02
N ALA A 49 -4.35 -11.43 5.35
CA ALA A 49 -3.09 -10.87 4.84
C ALA A 49 -1.97 -10.83 5.89
N GLU A 50 -2.14 -11.52 7.02
CA GLU A 50 -1.17 -11.53 8.12
C GLU A 50 0.22 -12.02 7.65
N ASP A 51 0.25 -13.03 6.78
CA ASP A 51 1.46 -13.61 6.19
C ASP A 51 2.03 -12.77 5.02
N GLU A 52 1.33 -11.73 4.58
CA GLU A 52 1.76 -10.85 3.48
C GLU A 52 2.53 -9.61 3.97
N ARG A 53 2.91 -9.59 5.25
CA ARG A 53 3.58 -8.45 5.88
C ARG A 53 4.90 -8.10 5.20
N ASP A 54 5.02 -6.85 4.78
CA ASP A 54 6.19 -6.29 4.13
C ASP A 54 6.36 -4.81 4.53
N LEU A 55 7.23 -4.56 5.51
CA LEU A 55 7.43 -3.21 6.05
C LEU A 55 8.04 -2.23 5.04
N GLU A 56 8.82 -2.71 4.08
CA GLU A 56 9.38 -1.83 3.05
C GLU A 56 8.26 -1.32 2.14
N GLN A 57 7.35 -2.19 1.71
CA GLN A 57 6.19 -1.78 0.92
C GLN A 57 5.21 -0.91 1.71
N VAL A 58 5.04 -1.14 3.01
CA VAL A 58 4.23 -0.24 3.86
C VAL A 58 4.85 1.16 3.89
N HIS A 59 6.17 1.27 4.05
CA HIS A 59 6.87 2.55 4.01
C HIS A 59 6.68 3.26 2.68
N GLN A 60 6.83 2.54 1.55
CA GLN A 60 6.61 3.08 0.21
C GLN A 60 5.18 3.60 0.03
N ALA A 61 4.17 2.86 0.52
CA ALA A 61 2.78 3.28 0.46
C ALA A 61 2.54 4.56 1.30
N VAL A 62 3.09 4.63 2.52
CA VAL A 62 2.98 5.81 3.40
C VAL A 62 3.57 7.03 2.71
N GLU A 63 4.79 6.94 2.18
CA GLU A 63 5.46 8.09 1.56
C GLU A 63 4.76 8.51 0.25
N GLY A 64 4.32 7.54 -0.56
CA GLY A 64 3.54 7.81 -1.77
C GLY A 64 2.22 8.53 -1.48
N VAL A 65 1.46 8.06 -0.48
CA VAL A 65 0.21 8.70 -0.08
C VAL A 65 0.48 10.10 0.49
N ARG A 66 1.49 10.27 1.35
CA ARG A 66 1.84 11.60 1.90
C ARG A 66 2.16 12.62 0.82
N ALA A 67 2.84 12.21 -0.24
CA ALA A 67 3.19 13.10 -1.35
C ALA A 67 1.97 13.50 -2.19
N LEU A 68 1.01 12.58 -2.39
CA LEU A 68 -0.15 12.79 -3.25
C LEU A 68 -1.36 13.40 -2.53
N LEU A 69 -1.50 13.15 -1.23
CA LEU A 69 -2.67 13.53 -0.45
C LEU A 69 -3.01 15.04 -0.54
N PRO A 70 -2.04 15.98 -0.47
CA PRO A 70 -2.35 17.41 -0.61
C PRO A 70 -2.98 17.81 -1.95
N LEU A 71 -2.77 17.02 -3.01
CA LEU A 71 -3.38 17.24 -4.32
C LEU A 71 -4.80 16.65 -4.40
N VAL A 72 -5.07 15.61 -3.61
CA VAL A 72 -6.32 14.85 -3.63
C VAL A 72 -7.35 15.40 -2.64
N GLU A 73 -6.93 15.93 -1.50
CA GLU A 73 -7.84 16.45 -0.46
C GLU A 73 -8.81 17.53 -0.96
N PRO A 74 -8.40 18.52 -1.77
CA PRO A 74 -9.32 19.53 -2.29
C PRO A 74 -10.41 18.96 -3.21
N LEU A 75 -10.14 17.82 -3.86
CA LEU A 75 -11.07 17.16 -4.79
C LEU A 75 -12.19 16.40 -4.06
N LEU A 76 -11.90 15.90 -2.85
CA LEU A 76 -12.81 15.03 -2.09
C LEU A 76 -13.67 15.77 -1.06
N GLY A 77 -13.29 17.00 -0.69
CA GLY A 77 -14.03 17.79 0.29
C GLY A 77 -14.19 17.06 1.63
N ALA A 78 -15.43 16.75 2.01
CA ALA A 78 -15.75 16.09 3.29
C ALA A 78 -15.17 14.66 3.40
N GLU A 79 -14.97 13.97 2.27
CA GLU A 79 -14.49 12.58 2.25
C GLU A 79 -12.99 12.45 2.50
N ALA A 80 -12.23 13.55 2.38
CA ALA A 80 -10.78 13.59 2.63
C ALA A 80 -10.38 13.10 4.03
N GLY A 81 -11.29 13.20 5.02
CA GLY A 81 -11.05 12.71 6.38
C GLY A 81 -10.77 11.22 6.46
N GLN A 82 -11.42 10.41 5.61
CA GLN A 82 -11.24 8.96 5.59
C GLN A 82 -9.84 8.57 5.09
N LEU A 83 -9.31 9.29 4.10
CA LEU A 83 -7.95 9.05 3.59
C LEU A 83 -6.88 9.42 4.61
N ARG A 84 -7.06 10.52 5.34
CA ARG A 84 -6.15 10.91 6.43
C ARG A 84 -6.12 9.87 7.54
N GLU A 85 -7.28 9.36 7.94
CA GLU A 85 -7.39 8.32 8.96
C GLU A 85 -6.70 7.03 8.50
N ALA A 86 -6.97 6.58 7.27
CA ALA A 86 -6.30 5.40 6.71
C ALA A 86 -4.77 5.56 6.65
N LEU A 87 -4.28 6.73 6.25
CA LEU A 87 -2.84 7.04 6.26
C LEU A 87 -2.25 6.96 7.68
N ALA A 88 -2.93 7.54 8.67
CA ALA A 88 -2.48 7.50 10.07
C ALA A 88 -2.39 6.06 10.60
N GLN A 89 -3.35 5.19 10.24
CA GLN A 89 -3.31 3.78 10.59
C GLN A 89 -2.11 3.05 9.98
N LEU A 90 -1.77 3.32 8.71
CA LEU A 90 -0.57 2.76 8.08
C LEU A 90 0.72 3.22 8.76
N GLN A 91 0.81 4.52 9.09
CA GLN A 91 1.96 5.07 9.80
C GLN A 91 2.16 4.41 11.17
N LEU A 92 1.07 4.20 11.90
CA LEU A 92 1.09 3.52 13.19
C LEU A 92 1.53 2.05 13.05
N ALA A 93 1.00 1.33 12.05
CA ALA A 93 1.39 -0.06 11.78
C ALA A 93 2.88 -0.17 11.40
N TYR A 94 3.38 0.75 10.58
CA TYR A 94 4.79 0.83 10.23
C TYR A 94 5.69 1.07 11.45
N ALA A 95 5.35 2.06 12.28
CA ALA A 95 6.11 2.38 13.49
C ALA A 95 6.18 1.19 14.48
N GLN A 96 5.08 0.46 14.65
CA GLN A 96 5.04 -0.75 15.47
C GLN A 96 5.94 -1.87 14.90
N GLY A 97 5.91 -2.08 13.59
CA GLY A 97 6.77 -3.07 12.93
C GLY A 97 8.26 -2.76 13.05
N VAL A 98 8.63 -1.48 12.89
CA VAL A 98 10.01 -1.01 13.06
C VAL A 98 10.48 -1.14 14.52
N GLY A 99 9.60 -0.90 15.49
CA GLY A 99 9.89 -1.09 16.92
C GLY A 99 10.08 -2.56 17.32
N ALA A 100 9.31 -3.48 16.73
CA ALA A 100 9.44 -4.92 16.98
C ALA A 100 10.77 -5.49 16.44
N SER A 101 11.24 -5.02 15.28
CA SER A 101 12.53 -5.44 14.70
C SER A 101 13.76 -4.90 15.45
N GLN A 102 13.60 -3.90 16.32
CA GLN A 102 14.69 -3.30 17.10
C GLN A 102 14.75 -3.76 18.55
N ALA A 103 13.92 -4.73 18.96
CA ALA A 103 14.02 -5.33 20.29
C ALA A 103 15.42 -5.96 20.47
N PRO A 104 16.13 -5.70 21.60
CA PRO A 104 17.47 -6.23 21.82
C PRO A 104 17.45 -7.76 21.74
N ALA A 105 18.32 -8.33 20.90
CA ALA A 105 18.58 -9.77 20.94
C ALA A 105 19.01 -10.13 22.37
N GLU A 106 18.31 -11.09 22.97
CA GLU A 106 18.61 -11.60 24.30
C GLU A 106 20.08 -12.04 24.34
N PRO A 107 20.89 -11.57 25.32
CA PRO A 107 22.30 -11.92 25.36
C PRO A 107 22.45 -13.44 25.45
N PRO A 108 23.44 -14.05 24.77
CA PRO A 108 23.60 -15.49 24.77
C PRO A 108 23.74 -15.98 26.20
N ALA A 109 22.94 -17.00 26.56
CA ALA A 109 23.01 -17.63 27.86
C ALA A 109 24.46 -18.03 28.17
N PRO A 110 24.96 -17.80 29.40
CA PRO A 110 26.33 -18.15 29.75
C PRO A 110 26.54 -19.64 29.52
N ALA A 111 27.58 -19.97 28.75
CA ALA A 111 27.97 -21.35 28.50
C ALA A 111 28.15 -22.08 29.83
N ALA A 112 27.45 -23.19 30.00
CA ALA A 112 27.61 -24.06 31.16
C ALA A 112 29.10 -24.46 31.27
N PRO A 113 29.69 -24.42 32.47
CA PRO A 113 31.08 -24.79 32.64
C PRO A 113 31.29 -26.25 32.20
N PRO A 114 32.45 -26.58 31.61
CA PRO A 114 32.74 -27.96 31.25
C PRO A 114 32.69 -28.81 32.52
N GLY A 115 31.87 -29.85 32.50
CA GLY A 115 31.75 -30.80 33.60
C GLY A 115 33.11 -31.45 33.84
N ASP A 116 33.63 -31.31 35.05
CA ASP A 116 34.73 -32.12 35.52
C ASP A 116 34.22 -33.54 35.81
N GLN A 117 34.81 -34.50 35.08
CA GLN A 117 34.87 -35.97 35.30
C GLN A 117 33.74 -36.84 34.75
#